data_AF-A0A1G0MFQ0-F1
#
_entry.id   AF-A0A1G0MFQ0-F1
#
_cell.length_a   1.000
_cell.length_b   1.000
_cell.length_c   1.000
_cell.angle_alpha   90.00
_cell.angle_beta   90.00
_cell.angle_gamma   90.00
#
_symmetry.space_group_name_H-M   'P 1'
#
loop_
_entity.id
_entity.type
_entity.pdbx_description
1 polymer ?
#
loop_
_entity_poly.entity_id
_entity_poly.type
_entity_poly.pdbx_seq_one_letter_code
_entity_poly.pdbx_strand_id
1 'polypeptide(L)'
;MSNDLMSLRRRELLRVLPFLALFGLTLFFYKGDYEQFVGAVNILSIVSLVALFGHYVRKTLFPYANLQVAWTQAVMNQNMPAAVVYVAKIAFLFGLIWLAASFITPRAANAASEPSAKAKRYLPVLKTAIDKHWPAAPMRHYIAGQIEQESAGWQERAEMKGKENGKLREYGFGLGQITIAYNKDGSERFNNFVAAQRLFRDWKWEDRFNVKYQLGYAVVTNRGNFRQVSRLMRDDDSRWRASLVAYNAGYGTVLQRRALAIRSGVPADRWVGGLDQVAMGYEQKLLYGRPLVKMRNEYPRIICDVRAPKYRRWV
;
A
#
# COMPACT_ATOMS: atom_id res chain seq x y z
N MET A 1 -24.95 16.03 -54.81
CA MET A 1 -24.18 15.23 -53.84
C MET A 1 -23.15 16.01 -53.02
N SER A 2 -22.61 17.16 -53.46
CA SER A 2 -21.60 17.94 -52.72
C SER A 2 -22.14 18.67 -51.45
N ASN A 3 -23.35 19.23 -51.50
CA ASN A 3 -23.88 20.06 -50.41
C ASN A 3 -24.32 19.26 -49.15
N ASP A 4 -24.74 18.01 -49.30
CA ASP A 4 -25.16 17.19 -48.15
C ASP A 4 -23.98 16.64 -47.34
N LEU A 5 -22.87 16.30 -47.99
CA LEU A 5 -21.65 15.89 -47.31
C LEU A 5 -21.02 17.03 -46.50
N MET A 6 -21.10 18.27 -47.01
CA MET A 6 -20.68 19.45 -46.26
C MET A 6 -21.60 19.77 -45.07
N SER A 7 -22.92 19.58 -45.21
CA SER A 7 -23.87 19.83 -44.12
C SER A 7 -23.70 18.82 -42.97
N LEU A 8 -23.43 17.55 -43.30
CA LEU A 8 -23.17 16.49 -42.31
C LEU A 8 -21.86 16.74 -41.55
N ARG A 9 -20.77 17.10 -42.25
CA ARG A 9 -19.48 17.43 -41.61
C ARG A 9 -19.58 18.66 -40.70
N ARG A 10 -20.35 19.69 -41.08
CA ARG A 10 -20.59 20.87 -40.24
C ARG A 10 -21.33 20.52 -38.95
N ARG A 11 -22.34 19.65 -39.02
CA ARG A 11 -23.12 19.22 -37.84
C ARG A 11 -22.30 18.37 -36.88
N GLU A 12 -21.42 17.51 -37.39
CA GLU A 12 -20.52 16.73 -36.53
C GLU A 12 -19.44 17.61 -35.90
N LEU A 13 -18.85 18.58 -36.63
CA LEU A 13 -17.90 19.56 -36.08
C LEU A 13 -18.51 20.41 -34.95
N LEU A 14 -19.76 20.85 -35.11
CA LEU A 14 -20.49 21.60 -34.09
C LEU A 14 -20.75 20.81 -32.80
N ARG A 15 -20.75 19.47 -32.86
CA ARG A 15 -20.90 18.62 -31.67
C ARG A 15 -19.61 18.45 -30.87
N VAL A 16 -18.43 18.71 -31.48
CA VAL A 16 -17.12 18.63 -30.80
C VAL A 16 -16.71 19.97 -30.17
N LEU A 17 -17.27 21.08 -30.67
CA LEU A 17 -17.00 22.44 -30.18
C LEU A 17 -17.20 22.66 -28.67
N PRO A 18 -18.25 22.10 -28.00
CA PRO A 18 -18.40 22.21 -26.56
C PRO A 18 -17.26 21.54 -25.77
N PHE A 19 -16.70 20.45 -26.30
CA PHE A 19 -15.58 19.74 -25.68
C PHE A 19 -14.26 20.50 -25.84
N LEU A 20 -14.05 21.13 -27.00
CA LEU A 20 -12.91 22.02 -27.23
C LEU A 20 -12.99 23.31 -26.40
N ALA A 21 -14.18 23.86 -26.21
CA ALA A 21 -14.41 25.01 -25.34
C ALA A 21 -14.20 24.67 -23.86
N LEU A 22 -14.65 23.50 -23.41
CA LEU A 22 -14.41 23.00 -22.05
C LEU A 22 -12.91 22.78 -21.79
N PHE A 23 -12.18 22.25 -22.78
CA PHE A 23 -10.72 22.09 -22.78
C PHE A 23 -9.98 23.43 -22.72
N GLY A 24 -10.42 24.42 -23.51
CA GLY A 24 -9.88 25.78 -23.48
C GLY A 24 -10.14 26.52 -22.16
N LEU A 25 -11.32 26.35 -21.56
CA LEU A 25 -11.66 26.91 -20.25
C LEU A 25 -10.85 26.27 -19.11
N THR A 26 -10.56 24.96 -19.19
CA THR A 26 -9.69 24.30 -18.21
C THR A 26 -8.25 24.79 -18.29
N LEU A 27 -7.76 25.13 -19.49
CA LEU A 27 -6.46 25.78 -19.69
C LEU A 27 -6.41 27.21 -19.12
N PHE A 28 -7.49 27.99 -19.28
CA PHE A 28 -7.53 29.42 -18.91
C PHE A 28 -7.67 29.68 -17.40
N PHE A 29 -8.34 28.79 -16.66
CA PHE A 29 -8.61 28.95 -15.23
C PHE A 29 -7.63 28.22 -14.30
N TYR A 30 -6.61 27.55 -14.85
CA TYR A 30 -5.70 26.73 -14.05
C TYR A 30 -4.61 27.56 -13.36
N LYS A 31 -4.59 27.53 -12.01
CA LYS A 31 -3.57 28.17 -11.15
C LYS A 31 -2.82 27.18 -10.23
N GLY A 32 -2.89 25.87 -10.50
CA GLY A 32 -2.32 24.81 -9.65
C GLY A 32 -0.95 24.26 -10.10
N ASP A 33 -0.47 23.20 -9.43
CA ASP A 33 0.80 22.52 -9.74
C ASP A 33 0.71 21.68 -11.03
N TYR A 34 1.77 21.62 -11.84
CA TYR A 34 1.75 21.01 -13.20
C TYR A 34 1.21 19.56 -13.21
N GLU A 35 1.46 18.78 -12.16
CA GLU A 35 0.98 17.40 -12.06
C GLU A 35 -0.55 17.28 -11.90
N GLN A 36 -1.18 18.21 -11.16
CA GLN A 36 -2.63 18.21 -11.00
C GLN A 36 -3.33 18.63 -12.31
N PHE A 37 -2.67 19.47 -13.12
CA PHE A 37 -3.15 19.88 -14.45
C PHE A 37 -3.19 18.69 -15.41
N VAL A 38 -2.07 18.00 -15.53
CA VAL A 38 -1.94 16.82 -16.39
C VAL A 38 -2.91 15.72 -15.94
N GLY A 39 -3.10 15.54 -14.64
CA GLY A 39 -4.10 14.64 -14.07
C GLY A 39 -5.53 14.99 -14.50
N ALA A 40 -5.94 16.25 -14.39
CA ALA A 40 -7.27 16.71 -14.78
C ALA A 40 -7.52 16.57 -16.29
N VAL A 41 -6.53 16.93 -17.12
CA VAL A 41 -6.60 16.79 -18.58
C VAL A 41 -6.74 15.31 -18.97
N ASN A 42 -5.94 14.42 -18.38
CA ASN A 42 -6.02 12.98 -18.65
C ASN A 42 -7.41 12.42 -18.32
N ILE A 43 -8.00 12.79 -17.17
CA ILE A 43 -9.35 12.34 -16.81
C ILE A 43 -10.38 12.80 -17.83
N LEU A 44 -10.35 14.08 -18.22
CA LEU A 44 -11.29 14.65 -19.20
C LEU A 44 -11.14 14.02 -20.58
N SER A 45 -9.91 13.83 -21.07
CA SER A 45 -9.64 13.19 -22.36
C SER A 45 -10.16 11.75 -22.38
N ILE A 46 -9.95 11.01 -21.30
CA ILE A 46 -10.39 9.64 -21.19
C ILE A 46 -11.92 9.53 -21.11
N VAL A 47 -12.58 10.33 -20.26
CA VAL A 47 -14.06 10.37 -20.18
C VAL A 47 -14.66 10.68 -21.56
N SER A 48 -14.04 11.61 -22.29
CA SER A 48 -14.47 11.97 -23.65
C SER A 48 -14.29 10.81 -24.63
N LEU A 49 -13.15 10.11 -24.60
CA LEU A 49 -12.90 8.93 -25.44
C LEU A 49 -13.88 7.78 -25.16
N VAL A 50 -14.19 7.54 -23.90
CA VAL A 50 -15.17 6.52 -23.48
C VAL A 50 -16.58 6.87 -23.95
N ALA A 51 -16.99 8.13 -23.81
CA ALA A 51 -18.28 8.59 -24.29
C ALA A 51 -18.39 8.47 -25.81
N LEU A 52 -17.34 8.83 -26.55
CA LEU A 52 -17.27 8.70 -28.01
C LEU A 52 -17.30 7.24 -28.46
N PHE A 53 -16.50 6.38 -27.82
CA PHE A 53 -16.48 4.96 -28.11
C PHE A 53 -17.83 4.29 -27.80
N GLY A 54 -18.42 4.58 -26.63
CA GLY A 54 -19.74 4.09 -26.26
C GLY A 54 -20.83 4.57 -27.22
N HIS A 55 -20.75 5.82 -27.70
CA HIS A 55 -21.63 6.33 -28.73
C HIS A 55 -21.51 5.53 -30.04
N TYR A 56 -20.27 5.25 -30.47
CA TYR A 56 -19.99 4.50 -31.69
C TYR A 56 -20.47 3.05 -31.59
N VAL A 57 -20.08 2.31 -30.53
CA VAL A 57 -20.51 0.92 -30.27
C VAL A 57 -22.03 0.83 -30.22
N ARG A 58 -22.71 1.76 -29.54
CA ARG A 58 -24.18 1.81 -29.51
C ARG A 58 -24.78 1.94 -30.91
N LYS A 59 -24.23 2.81 -31.74
CA LYS A 59 -24.73 3.05 -33.10
C LYS A 59 -24.50 1.84 -34.00
N THR A 60 -23.39 1.12 -33.81
CA THR A 60 -23.05 -0.08 -34.58
C THR A 60 -23.88 -1.29 -34.16
N LEU A 61 -24.04 -1.56 -32.86
CA LEU A 61 -24.77 -2.73 -32.36
C LEU A 61 -26.29 -2.55 -32.40
N PHE A 62 -26.79 -1.32 -32.25
CA PHE A 62 -28.22 -1.03 -32.18
C PHE A 62 -28.64 0.12 -33.11
N PRO A 63 -28.44 0.01 -34.43
CA PRO A 63 -28.66 1.10 -35.39
C PRO A 63 -30.12 1.56 -35.44
N TYR A 64 -31.07 0.63 -35.25
CA TYR A 64 -32.51 0.91 -35.33
C TYR A 64 -33.11 1.44 -34.02
N ALA A 65 -32.38 1.33 -32.92
CA ALA A 65 -32.89 1.75 -31.64
C ALA A 65 -32.54 3.24 -31.46
N ASN A 66 -33.52 4.11 -31.65
CA ASN A 66 -33.38 5.55 -31.37
C ASN A 66 -33.80 5.82 -29.92
N LEU A 67 -32.91 6.45 -29.13
CA LEU A 67 -33.14 6.70 -27.70
C LEU A 67 -34.25 7.74 -27.47
N GLN A 68 -34.34 8.74 -28.33
CA GLN A 68 -35.36 9.78 -28.28
C GLN A 68 -36.74 9.20 -28.61
N VAL A 69 -36.84 8.37 -29.65
CA VAL A 69 -38.09 7.69 -30.02
C VAL A 69 -38.55 6.75 -28.91
N ALA A 70 -37.63 5.96 -28.32
CA ALA A 70 -37.94 5.07 -27.20
C ALA A 70 -38.44 5.86 -25.97
N TRP A 71 -37.80 7.00 -25.65
CA TRP A 71 -38.24 7.87 -24.56
C TRP A 71 -39.63 8.47 -24.83
N THR A 72 -39.86 9.03 -26.02
CA THR A 72 -41.15 9.64 -26.38
C THR A 72 -42.27 8.61 -26.32
N GLN A 73 -42.05 7.39 -26.84
CA GLN A 73 -43.04 6.31 -26.77
C GLN A 73 -43.27 5.84 -25.32
N ALA A 74 -42.23 5.77 -24.51
CA ALA A 74 -42.33 5.37 -23.10
C ALA A 74 -43.12 6.38 -22.26
N VAL A 75 -42.80 7.68 -22.40
CA VAL A 75 -43.34 8.74 -21.53
C VAL A 75 -44.66 9.30 -22.06
N MET A 76 -44.74 9.61 -23.36
CA MET A 76 -45.92 10.26 -23.92
C MET A 76 -47.02 9.27 -24.27
N ASN A 77 -46.65 8.06 -24.70
CA ASN A 77 -47.60 7.06 -25.19
C ASN A 77 -47.79 5.88 -24.21
N GLN A 78 -47.24 5.98 -22.99
CA GLN A 78 -47.29 4.95 -21.95
C GLN A 78 -46.91 3.53 -22.44
N ASN A 79 -46.01 3.46 -23.43
CA ASN A 79 -45.62 2.21 -24.05
C ASN A 79 -44.55 1.50 -23.21
N MET A 80 -44.98 0.50 -22.44
CA MET A 80 -44.12 -0.22 -21.51
C MET A 80 -42.95 -0.95 -22.20
N PRO A 81 -43.11 -1.63 -23.36
CA PRO A 81 -41.99 -2.14 -24.13
C PRO A 81 -40.94 -1.07 -24.51
N ALA A 82 -41.36 0.13 -24.90
CA ALA A 82 -40.44 1.22 -25.22
C ALA A 82 -39.67 1.71 -23.98
N ALA A 83 -40.32 1.72 -22.81
CA ALA A 83 -39.68 2.05 -21.53
C ALA A 83 -38.58 1.05 -21.18
N VAL A 84 -38.82 -0.26 -21.39
CA VAL A 84 -37.80 -1.31 -21.17
C VAL A 84 -36.59 -1.10 -22.08
N VAL A 85 -36.81 -0.83 -23.37
CA VAL A 85 -35.73 -0.55 -24.34
C VAL A 85 -34.94 0.70 -23.95
N TYR A 86 -35.61 1.75 -23.46
CA TYR A 86 -34.96 2.97 -22.99
C TYR A 86 -34.05 2.71 -21.77
N VAL A 87 -34.58 2.03 -20.75
CA VAL A 87 -33.82 1.70 -19.52
C VAL A 87 -32.65 0.77 -19.83
N ALA A 88 -32.85 -0.27 -20.63
CA ALA A 88 -31.79 -1.21 -21.01
C ALA A 88 -30.60 -0.51 -21.68
N LYS A 89 -30.86 0.49 -22.51
CA LYS A 89 -29.82 1.27 -23.20
C LYS A 89 -29.07 2.21 -22.28
N ILE A 90 -29.77 2.84 -21.34
CA ILE A 90 -29.12 3.65 -20.30
C ILE A 90 -28.21 2.74 -19.46
N ALA A 91 -28.71 1.60 -19.00
CA ALA A 91 -27.93 0.63 -18.22
C ALA A 91 -26.69 0.14 -18.98
N PHE A 92 -26.81 -0.15 -20.29
CA PHE A 92 -25.68 -0.54 -21.13
C PHE A 92 -24.61 0.56 -21.24
N LEU A 93 -25.02 1.82 -21.45
CA LEU A 93 -24.09 2.96 -21.49
C LEU A 93 -23.40 3.19 -20.14
N PHE A 94 -24.15 3.13 -19.05
CA PHE A 94 -23.58 3.19 -17.70
C PHE A 94 -22.60 2.04 -17.45
N GLY A 95 -22.92 0.83 -17.90
CA GLY A 95 -22.05 -0.35 -17.83
C GLY A 95 -20.74 -0.17 -18.59
N LEU A 96 -20.77 0.41 -19.80
CA LEU A 96 -19.56 0.72 -20.57
C LEU A 96 -18.72 1.82 -19.91
N ILE A 97 -19.36 2.85 -19.35
CA ILE A 97 -18.67 3.92 -18.60
C ILE A 97 -18.02 3.33 -17.34
N TRP A 98 -18.72 2.46 -16.61
CA TRP A 98 -18.19 1.78 -15.42
C TRP A 98 -17.05 0.84 -15.76
N LEU A 99 -17.19 0.05 -16.83
CA LEU A 99 -16.15 -0.85 -17.30
C LEU A 99 -14.91 -0.05 -17.72
N ALA A 100 -15.08 1.02 -18.48
CA ALA A 100 -13.96 1.89 -18.81
C ALA A 100 -13.35 2.53 -17.56
N ALA A 101 -14.17 3.07 -16.64
CA ALA A 101 -13.70 3.62 -15.36
C ALA A 101 -12.95 2.58 -14.52
N SER A 102 -13.23 1.28 -14.65
CA SER A 102 -12.47 0.21 -13.99
C SER A 102 -11.06 0.00 -14.58
N PHE A 103 -10.82 0.45 -15.83
CA PHE A 103 -9.50 0.48 -16.46
C PHE A 103 -8.75 1.81 -16.23
N ILE A 104 -9.46 2.87 -15.80
CA ILE A 104 -8.95 4.25 -15.67
C ILE A 104 -8.81 4.69 -14.22
N THR A 105 -9.62 4.12 -13.31
CA THR A 105 -9.18 4.05 -11.93
C THR A 105 -7.79 3.47 -12.03
N PRO A 106 -6.77 4.14 -11.48
CA PRO A 106 -5.56 3.41 -11.27
C PRO A 106 -6.05 2.20 -10.49
N ARG A 107 -6.00 1.01 -11.12
CA ARG A 107 -5.42 -0.13 -10.41
C ARG A 107 -4.32 0.56 -9.65
N ALA A 108 -4.44 0.63 -8.34
CA ALA A 108 -3.32 0.99 -7.50
C ALA A 108 -2.28 -0.11 -7.74
N ALA A 109 -1.71 -0.16 -8.95
CA ALA A 109 -0.36 -0.50 -9.22
C ALA A 109 0.34 0.38 -8.21
N ASN A 110 0.70 -0.19 -7.07
CA ASN A 110 2.04 -0.61 -6.72
C ASN A 110 3.21 0.16 -7.38
N ALA A 111 2.99 1.30 -8.04
CA ALA A 111 3.90 2.42 -8.05
C ALA A 111 3.97 2.83 -6.59
N ALA A 112 4.90 2.20 -5.88
CA ALA A 112 5.14 2.46 -4.49
C ALA A 112 5.25 3.98 -4.35
N SER A 113 4.30 4.57 -3.61
CA SER A 113 4.19 6.01 -3.48
C SER A 113 5.55 6.59 -3.11
N GLU A 114 5.94 7.73 -3.69
CA GLU A 114 7.22 8.36 -3.37
C GLU A 114 7.46 8.42 -1.83
N PRO A 115 8.70 8.19 -1.35
CA PRO A 115 9.00 8.36 0.07
C PRO A 115 8.51 9.71 0.60
N SER A 116 7.94 9.72 1.81
CA SER A 116 7.50 10.96 2.45
C SER A 116 8.68 11.92 2.68
N ALA A 117 8.41 13.22 2.81
CA ALA A 117 9.44 14.21 3.12
C ALA A 117 10.26 13.85 4.38
N LYS A 118 9.58 13.31 5.41
CA LYS A 118 10.23 12.79 6.63
C LYS A 118 11.17 11.62 6.33
N ALA A 119 10.74 10.68 5.48
CA ALA A 119 11.61 9.60 5.05
C ALA A 119 12.83 10.13 4.27
N LYS A 120 12.62 11.00 3.27
CA LYS A 120 13.69 11.61 2.46
C LYS A 120 14.75 12.29 3.32
N ARG A 121 14.35 12.95 4.42
CA ARG A 121 15.27 13.55 5.41
C ARG A 121 16.20 12.53 6.07
N TYR A 122 15.72 11.33 6.38
CA TYR A 122 16.45 10.34 7.17
C TYR A 122 17.06 9.18 6.36
N LEU A 123 16.66 9.00 5.10
CA LEU A 123 17.20 7.97 4.22
C LEU A 123 18.73 8.02 4.06
N PRO A 124 19.39 9.20 3.92
CA PRO A 124 20.86 9.26 3.89
C PRO A 124 21.52 8.75 5.20
N VAL A 125 20.88 9.00 6.35
CA VAL A 125 21.35 8.53 7.65
C VAL A 125 21.18 7.01 7.75
N LEU A 126 20.04 6.48 7.28
CA LEU A 126 19.81 5.04 7.19
C LEU A 126 20.83 4.36 6.29
N LYS A 127 21.09 4.93 5.09
CA LYS A 127 22.10 4.41 4.17
C LYS A 127 23.48 4.34 4.84
N THR A 128 23.89 5.41 5.52
CA THR A 128 25.16 5.44 6.28
C THR A 128 25.20 4.36 7.36
N ALA A 129 24.09 4.14 8.08
CA ALA A 129 23.99 3.09 9.10
C ALA A 129 24.09 1.68 8.48
N ILE A 130 23.44 1.45 7.33
CA ILE A 130 23.54 0.19 6.58
C ILE A 130 24.98 -0.05 6.12
N ASP A 131 25.60 0.94 5.48
CA ASP A 131 26.97 0.81 4.97
C ASP A 131 27.96 0.53 6.11
N LYS A 132 27.77 1.15 7.28
CA LYS A 132 28.61 0.94 8.45
C LYS A 132 28.39 -0.42 9.11
N HIS A 133 27.15 -0.83 9.31
CA HIS A 133 26.82 -1.96 10.18
C HIS A 133 26.46 -3.25 9.44
N TRP A 134 26.06 -3.16 8.17
CA TRP A 134 25.69 -4.31 7.35
C TRP A 134 25.84 -4.02 5.83
N PRO A 135 27.07 -3.77 5.35
CA PRO A 135 27.28 -3.37 3.95
C PRO A 135 26.79 -4.42 2.93
N ALA A 136 26.87 -5.70 3.27
CA ALA A 136 26.38 -6.79 2.43
C ALA A 136 24.89 -7.16 2.68
N ALA A 137 24.08 -6.25 3.23
CA ALA A 137 22.66 -6.50 3.47
C ALA A 137 21.92 -6.76 2.13
N PRO A 138 21.26 -7.91 1.94
CA PRO A 138 20.36 -8.10 0.82
C PRO A 138 19.11 -7.24 1.01
N MET A 139 18.48 -6.78 -0.08
CA MET A 139 17.22 -6.01 -0.05
C MET A 139 17.17 -4.91 1.03
N ARG A 140 18.23 -4.08 1.08
CA ARG A 140 18.41 -2.96 2.04
C ARG A 140 17.16 -2.14 2.32
N HIS A 141 16.35 -1.92 1.27
CA HIS A 141 15.09 -1.19 1.32
C HIS A 141 14.03 -1.77 2.27
N TYR A 142 14.13 -3.03 2.68
CA TYR A 142 13.21 -3.63 3.65
C TYR A 142 13.36 -3.01 5.04
N ILE A 143 14.56 -2.56 5.42
CA ILE A 143 14.78 -1.84 6.68
C ILE A 143 14.02 -0.51 6.67
N ALA A 144 14.04 0.20 5.55
CA ALA A 144 13.28 1.44 5.36
C ALA A 144 11.76 1.23 5.44
N GLY A 145 11.26 0.16 4.82
CA GLY A 145 9.85 -0.24 4.92
C GLY A 145 9.43 -0.62 6.34
N GLN A 146 10.31 -1.27 7.10
CA GLN A 146 10.09 -1.59 8.51
C GLN A 146 10.03 -0.31 9.36
N ILE A 147 10.98 0.61 9.22
CA ILE A 147 10.98 1.88 9.95
C ILE A 147 9.68 2.65 9.71
N GLU A 148 9.20 2.67 8.46
CA GLU A 148 7.92 3.30 8.13
C GLU A 148 6.75 2.64 8.86
N GLN A 149 6.73 1.30 8.92
CA GLN A 149 5.70 0.53 9.63
C GLN A 149 5.73 0.80 11.14
N GLU A 150 6.91 0.77 11.74
CA GLU A 150 7.11 0.88 13.19
C GLU A 150 6.80 2.28 13.72
N SER A 151 7.18 3.31 12.96
CA SER A 151 7.09 4.69 13.42
C SER A 151 5.90 5.47 12.85
N ALA A 152 4.91 4.77 12.28
CA ALA A 152 3.77 5.39 11.61
C ALA A 152 4.19 6.49 10.60
N GLY A 153 5.09 6.13 9.69
CA GLY A 153 5.57 7.04 8.63
C GLY A 153 6.74 7.92 9.03
N TRP A 154 7.81 7.31 9.56
CA TRP A 154 9.09 7.98 9.88
C TRP A 154 8.96 9.05 10.96
N GLN A 155 8.13 8.82 11.98
CA GLN A 155 8.10 9.71 13.16
C GLN A 155 9.27 9.38 14.08
N GLU A 156 10.27 10.27 14.14
CA GLU A 156 11.45 10.13 14.99
C GLU A 156 11.11 9.92 16.47
N ARG A 157 10.02 10.56 16.91
CA ARG A 157 9.51 10.51 18.29
C ARG A 157 8.23 9.68 18.40
N ALA A 158 8.05 8.68 17.53
CA ALA A 158 6.92 7.75 17.64
C ALA A 158 6.90 7.12 19.03
N GLU A 159 5.73 7.01 19.65
CA GLU A 159 5.57 6.33 20.93
C GLU A 159 4.34 5.42 20.87
N MET A 160 4.49 4.22 21.41
CA MET A 160 3.42 3.25 21.58
C MET A 160 3.35 2.83 23.04
N LYS A 161 2.19 2.98 23.66
CA LYS A 161 1.93 2.52 25.04
C LYS A 161 0.92 1.38 24.99
N GLY A 162 1.42 0.16 24.94
CA GLY A 162 0.61 -1.04 25.03
C GLY A 162 0.13 -1.22 26.47
N LYS A 163 -1.19 -1.23 26.69
CA LYS A 163 -1.79 -1.49 28.00
C LYS A 163 -2.51 -2.83 28.04
N GLU A 164 -2.48 -3.48 29.20
CA GLU A 164 -3.26 -4.68 29.52
C GLU A 164 -4.01 -4.41 30.84
N ASN A 165 -5.35 -4.49 30.82
CA ASN A 165 -6.20 -4.17 31.97
C ASN A 165 -5.88 -2.80 32.61
N GLY A 166 -5.65 -1.78 31.77
CA GLY A 166 -5.32 -0.41 32.21
C GLY A 166 -3.86 -0.19 32.65
N LYS A 167 -3.07 -1.25 32.87
CA LYS A 167 -1.65 -1.16 33.26
C LYS A 167 -0.75 -1.15 32.03
N LEU A 168 0.37 -0.43 32.11
CA LEU A 168 1.38 -0.40 31.04
C LEU A 168 2.04 -1.78 30.94
N ARG A 169 1.91 -2.41 29.77
CA ARG A 169 2.51 -3.70 29.43
C ARG A 169 3.78 -3.50 28.63
N GLU A 170 3.76 -2.59 27.67
CA GLU A 170 4.87 -2.30 26.76
C GLU A 170 4.94 -0.80 26.45
N TYR A 171 6.15 -0.26 26.40
CA TYR A 171 6.47 1.06 25.88
C TYR A 171 7.43 0.91 24.71
N GLY A 172 6.95 1.19 23.50
CA GLY A 172 7.75 1.27 22.28
C GLY A 172 8.05 2.73 21.95
N PHE A 173 9.28 3.04 21.53
CA PHE A 173 9.62 4.39 21.10
C PHE A 173 10.52 4.43 19.86
N GLY A 174 10.36 5.51 19.09
CA GLY A 174 11.22 5.85 17.98
C GLY A 174 10.94 5.13 16.66
N LEU A 175 11.81 5.39 15.69
CA LEU A 175 11.88 4.86 14.33
C LEU A 175 11.88 3.32 14.26
N GLY A 176 12.45 2.66 15.25
CA GLY A 176 12.50 1.20 15.34
C GLY A 176 11.56 0.58 16.38
N GLN A 177 10.71 1.38 17.05
CA GLN A 177 9.89 0.95 18.20
C GLN A 177 10.67 0.13 19.23
N ILE A 178 11.76 0.73 19.74
CA ILE A 178 12.59 0.14 20.78
C ILE A 178 11.72 -0.08 22.02
N THR A 179 11.61 -1.35 22.43
CA THR A 179 10.58 -1.77 23.38
C THR A 179 11.16 -1.98 24.78
N ILE A 180 10.45 -1.44 25.76
CA ILE A 180 10.54 -1.81 27.18
C ILE A 180 9.24 -2.54 27.53
N ALA A 181 9.35 -3.73 28.10
CA ALA A 181 8.19 -4.49 28.54
C ALA A 181 8.18 -4.62 30.06
N TYR A 182 7.00 -4.61 30.63
CA TYR A 182 6.77 -4.59 32.07
C TYR A 182 6.03 -5.84 32.54
N ASN A 183 6.30 -6.25 33.77
CA ASN A 183 5.52 -7.24 34.51
C ASN A 183 4.25 -6.58 35.09
N LYS A 184 3.35 -7.40 35.64
CA LYS A 184 2.08 -6.91 36.24
C LYS A 184 2.27 -6.01 37.46
N ASP A 185 3.41 -6.14 38.14
CA ASP A 185 3.85 -5.33 39.28
C ASP A 185 4.54 -4.02 38.85
N GLY A 186 4.77 -3.80 37.55
CA GLY A 186 5.42 -2.62 37.00
C GLY A 186 6.95 -2.74 36.86
N SER A 187 7.56 -3.84 37.32
CA SER A 187 9.00 -4.09 37.12
C SER A 187 9.31 -4.34 35.64
N GLU A 188 10.51 -3.95 35.19
CA GLU A 188 10.96 -4.21 33.82
C GLU A 188 11.18 -5.72 33.61
N ARG A 189 10.46 -6.30 32.66
CA ARG A 189 10.66 -7.69 32.21
C ARG A 189 11.82 -7.78 31.23
N PHE A 190 11.88 -6.84 30.29
CA PHE A 190 13.04 -6.66 29.41
C PHE A 190 13.07 -5.22 28.89
N ASN A 191 14.28 -4.74 28.58
CA ASN A 191 14.52 -3.38 28.12
C ASN A 191 15.50 -3.39 26.94
N ASN A 192 14.97 -3.24 25.72
CA ASN A 192 15.80 -3.24 24.52
C ASN A 192 16.70 -2.00 24.42
N PHE A 193 16.37 -0.91 25.12
CA PHE A 193 17.23 0.27 25.15
C PHE A 193 18.52 0.00 25.92
N VAL A 194 18.45 -0.68 27.07
CA VAL A 194 19.64 -1.11 27.82
C VAL A 194 20.53 -2.02 26.98
N ALA A 195 19.93 -2.94 26.21
CA ALA A 195 20.68 -3.76 25.25
C ALA A 195 21.31 -2.91 24.13
N ALA A 196 20.59 -1.92 23.62
CA ALA A 196 21.08 -0.99 22.60
C ALA A 196 22.26 -0.14 23.09
N GLN A 197 22.26 0.31 24.34
CA GLN A 197 23.36 1.09 24.93
C GLN A 197 24.68 0.32 24.98
N ARG A 198 24.64 -1.02 25.03
CA ARG A 198 25.86 -1.84 24.92
C ARG A 198 26.50 -1.77 23.53
N LEU A 199 25.69 -1.54 22.50
CA LEU A 199 26.12 -1.38 21.11
C LEU A 199 26.49 0.09 20.79
N PHE A 200 25.80 1.03 21.43
CA PHE A 200 25.95 2.47 21.24
C PHE A 200 26.19 3.12 22.61
N ARG A 201 27.44 3.04 23.11
CA ARG A 201 27.80 3.41 24.50
C ARG A 201 27.48 4.86 24.87
N ASP A 202 27.53 5.76 23.89
CA ASP A 202 27.24 7.18 24.09
C ASP A 202 25.74 7.50 23.98
N TRP A 203 24.89 6.50 23.72
CA TRP A 203 23.46 6.71 23.62
C TRP A 203 22.83 6.79 25.02
N LYS A 204 22.36 7.97 25.41
CA LYS A 204 21.73 8.22 26.72
C LYS A 204 20.20 8.30 26.58
N TRP A 205 19.50 8.05 27.68
CA TRP A 205 18.03 8.05 27.70
C TRP A 205 17.41 9.41 27.34
N GLU A 206 18.07 10.49 27.74
CA GLU A 206 17.67 11.87 27.43
C GLU A 206 17.71 12.12 25.92
N ASP A 207 18.61 11.43 25.21
CA ASP A 207 18.80 11.45 23.76
C ASP A 207 18.26 10.17 23.09
N ARG A 208 17.28 9.48 23.71
CA ARG A 208 16.72 8.22 23.18
C ARG A 208 16.10 8.35 21.78
N PHE A 209 15.80 9.57 21.35
CA PHE A 209 15.28 9.86 20.01
C PHE A 209 16.36 10.25 18.99
N ASN A 210 17.65 10.11 19.30
CA ASN A 210 18.72 10.35 18.33
C ASN A 210 18.59 9.46 17.09
N VAL A 211 18.32 10.07 15.94
CA VAL A 211 18.11 9.35 14.67
C VAL A 211 19.27 8.42 14.31
N LYS A 212 20.53 8.82 14.54
CA LYS A 212 21.69 7.99 14.18
C LYS A 212 21.70 6.69 14.98
N TYR A 213 21.45 6.77 16.28
CA TYR A 213 21.42 5.59 17.15
C TYR A 213 20.17 4.73 16.89
N GLN A 214 19.01 5.35 16.68
CA GLN A 214 17.79 4.63 16.34
C GLN A 214 17.94 3.80 15.05
N LEU A 215 18.46 4.41 13.99
CA LEU A 215 18.65 3.74 12.71
C LEU A 215 19.78 2.71 12.77
N GLY A 216 20.89 3.02 13.46
CA GLY A 216 21.97 2.07 13.71
C GLY A 216 21.47 0.83 14.46
N TYR A 217 20.66 1.01 15.50
CA TYR A 217 20.04 -0.06 16.26
C TYR A 217 19.12 -0.92 15.38
N ALA A 218 18.26 -0.30 14.56
CA ALA A 218 17.39 -1.03 13.64
C ALA A 218 18.20 -1.91 12.67
N VAL A 219 19.29 -1.39 12.10
CA VAL A 219 20.17 -2.14 11.19
C VAL A 219 20.85 -3.31 11.90
N VAL A 220 21.46 -3.08 13.07
CA VAL A 220 22.19 -4.13 13.81
C VAL A 220 21.23 -5.22 14.29
N THR A 221 20.05 -4.85 14.77
CA THR A 221 19.03 -5.81 15.21
C THR A 221 18.54 -6.66 14.06
N ASN A 222 18.22 -6.06 12.91
CA ASN A 222 17.85 -6.81 11.71
C ASN A 222 18.96 -7.72 11.22
N ARG A 223 20.22 -7.25 11.20
CA ARG A 223 21.37 -8.09 10.85
C ARG A 223 21.48 -9.31 11.76
N GLY A 224 21.27 -9.13 13.06
CA GLY A 224 21.25 -10.20 14.05
C GLY A 224 20.16 -11.24 13.74
N ASN A 225 18.92 -10.78 13.58
CA ASN A 225 17.79 -11.65 13.27
C ASN A 225 17.96 -12.38 11.94
N PHE A 226 18.42 -11.67 10.90
CA PHE A 226 18.69 -12.23 9.59
C PHE A 226 19.72 -13.34 9.63
N ARG A 227 20.82 -13.13 10.36
CA ARG A 227 21.84 -14.16 10.55
C ARG A 227 21.31 -15.39 11.27
N GLN A 228 20.48 -15.20 12.31
CA GLN A 228 19.90 -16.33 13.05
C GLN A 228 19.02 -17.22 12.16
N VAL A 229 18.22 -16.63 11.27
CA VAL A 229 17.34 -17.39 10.37
C VAL A 229 18.02 -17.83 9.06
N SER A 230 19.25 -17.39 8.77
CA SER A 230 19.91 -17.61 7.48
C SER A 230 20.09 -19.08 7.11
N ARG A 231 20.33 -19.95 8.10
CA ARG A 231 20.44 -21.41 7.89
C ARG A 231 19.10 -22.13 7.90
N LEU A 232 18.02 -21.45 8.30
CA LEU A 232 16.69 -22.03 8.37
C LEU A 232 15.86 -21.75 7.12
N MET A 233 16.17 -20.66 6.42
CA MET A 233 15.41 -20.16 5.28
C MET A 233 16.24 -20.24 3.99
N ARG A 234 15.60 -20.75 2.94
CA ARG A 234 16.18 -21.08 1.64
C ARG A 234 16.71 -19.84 0.91
N ASP A 235 15.89 -18.80 0.84
CA ASP A 235 16.15 -17.59 0.06
C ASP A 235 16.11 -16.33 0.94
N ASP A 236 16.62 -15.22 0.41
CA ASP A 236 16.73 -13.97 1.16
C ASP A 236 15.38 -13.32 1.48
N ASP A 237 14.33 -13.50 0.66
CA ASP A 237 12.99 -12.96 0.97
C ASP A 237 12.41 -13.70 2.17
N SER A 238 12.48 -15.04 2.17
CA SER A 238 12.11 -15.88 3.31
C SER A 238 12.92 -15.53 4.56
N ARG A 239 14.23 -15.28 4.43
CA ARG A 239 15.07 -14.81 5.56
C ARG A 239 14.58 -13.46 6.09
N TRP A 240 14.29 -12.50 5.22
CA TRP A 240 13.78 -11.20 5.65
C TRP A 240 12.45 -11.30 6.37
N ARG A 241 11.47 -12.04 5.83
CA ARG A 241 10.15 -12.19 6.46
C ARG A 241 10.26 -12.87 7.82
N ALA A 242 11.07 -13.93 7.93
CA ALA A 242 11.35 -14.58 9.21
C ALA A 242 12.08 -13.65 10.18
N SER A 243 13.00 -12.81 9.70
CA SER A 243 13.72 -11.83 10.53
C SER A 243 12.81 -10.74 11.07
N LEU A 244 11.88 -10.26 10.25
CA LEU A 244 10.86 -9.29 10.64
C LEU A 244 9.91 -9.88 11.70
N VAL A 245 9.52 -11.14 11.56
CA VAL A 245 8.77 -11.83 12.62
C VAL A 245 9.61 -12.02 13.88
N ALA A 246 10.90 -12.35 13.75
CA ALA A 246 11.79 -12.41 14.91
C ALA A 246 11.95 -11.05 15.60
N TYR A 247 11.94 -9.96 14.84
CA TYR A 247 11.97 -8.59 15.36
C TYR A 247 10.71 -8.27 16.16
N ASN A 248 9.53 -8.60 15.60
CA ASN A 248 8.23 -8.25 16.19
C ASN A 248 7.78 -9.21 17.31
N ALA A 249 8.09 -10.50 17.18
CA ALA A 249 7.54 -11.57 18.01
C ALA A 249 8.60 -12.52 18.59
N GLY A 250 9.89 -12.19 18.44
CA GLY A 250 11.01 -12.98 18.93
C GLY A 250 11.37 -14.18 18.05
N TYR A 251 12.66 -14.53 18.02
CA TYR A 251 13.19 -15.65 17.23
C TYR A 251 12.55 -17.01 17.59
N GLY A 252 12.18 -17.21 18.86
CA GLY A 252 11.47 -18.41 19.31
C GLY A 252 10.17 -18.67 18.57
N THR A 253 9.45 -17.61 18.15
CA THR A 253 8.23 -17.74 17.33
C THR A 253 8.54 -18.38 15.97
N VAL A 254 9.65 -18.00 15.32
CA VAL A 254 10.08 -18.56 14.04
C VAL A 254 10.40 -20.05 14.20
N LEU A 255 11.13 -20.42 15.27
CA LEU A 255 11.47 -21.82 15.56
C LEU A 255 10.24 -22.68 15.81
N GLN A 256 9.28 -22.18 16.60
CA GLN A 256 8.03 -22.87 16.90
C GLN A 256 7.20 -23.13 15.63
N ARG A 257 7.03 -22.10 14.79
CA ARG A 257 6.33 -22.25 13.51
C ARG A 257 7.05 -23.19 12.57
N ARG A 258 8.38 -23.13 12.51
CA ARG A 258 9.17 -24.07 11.71
C ARG A 258 8.96 -25.52 12.17
N ALA A 259 9.01 -25.79 13.47
CA ALA A 259 8.76 -27.12 14.02
C ALA A 259 7.34 -27.62 13.71
N LEU A 260 6.35 -26.70 13.75
CA LEU A 260 4.99 -27.01 13.35
C LEU A 260 4.87 -27.31 11.85
N ALA A 261 5.49 -26.51 10.98
CA ALA A 261 5.51 -26.74 9.53
C ALA A 261 6.05 -28.12 9.18
N ILE A 262 7.17 -28.53 9.81
CA ILE A 262 7.75 -29.88 9.64
C ILE A 262 6.72 -30.97 10.00
N ARG A 263 6.06 -30.85 11.15
CA ARG A 263 5.06 -31.83 11.61
C ARG A 263 3.81 -31.85 10.73
N SER A 264 3.45 -30.71 10.14
CA SER A 264 2.28 -30.56 9.28
C SER A 264 2.56 -30.90 7.81
N GLY A 265 3.78 -31.31 7.45
CA GLY A 265 4.16 -31.61 6.06
C GLY A 265 4.20 -30.39 5.14
N VAL A 266 4.31 -29.18 5.70
CA VAL A 266 4.38 -27.91 4.97
C VAL A 266 5.85 -27.49 4.85
N PRO A 267 6.28 -26.82 3.75
CA PRO A 267 7.64 -26.33 3.61
C PRO A 267 8.10 -25.50 4.81
N ALA A 268 9.17 -25.97 5.46
CA ALA A 268 9.71 -25.38 6.69
C ALA A 268 10.96 -24.52 6.46
N ASP A 269 11.29 -24.26 5.20
CA ASP A 269 12.47 -23.52 4.74
C ASP A 269 12.11 -22.23 3.99
N ARG A 270 10.84 -21.84 3.99
CA ARG A 270 10.36 -20.61 3.36
C ARG A 270 9.26 -19.97 4.19
N TRP A 271 9.11 -18.66 4.09
CA TRP A 271 8.02 -17.97 4.78
C TRP A 271 6.70 -18.11 4.04
N VAL A 272 6.64 -17.63 2.79
CA VAL A 272 5.42 -17.64 1.96
C VAL A 272 5.15 -19.05 1.43
N GLY A 273 3.93 -19.53 1.62
CA GLY A 273 3.55 -20.91 1.30
C GLY A 273 4.28 -21.93 2.19
N GLY A 274 4.69 -21.50 3.39
CA GLY A 274 5.49 -22.28 4.32
C GLY A 274 5.08 -21.97 5.77
N LEU A 275 5.95 -21.26 6.49
CA LEU A 275 5.70 -20.87 7.88
C LEU A 275 4.46 -19.96 8.07
N ASP A 276 3.99 -19.30 7.02
CA ASP A 276 2.76 -18.50 7.03
C ASP A 276 1.46 -19.33 7.00
N GLN A 277 1.54 -20.61 6.62
CA GLN A 277 0.40 -21.55 6.57
C GLN A 277 0.11 -22.23 7.90
N VAL A 278 1.01 -22.11 8.88
CA VAL A 278 0.88 -22.75 10.18
C VAL A 278 0.76 -21.73 11.30
N ALA A 279 0.02 -22.09 12.34
CA ALA A 279 -0.19 -21.24 13.51
C ALA A 279 -0.20 -22.08 14.78
N MET A 280 0.49 -21.60 15.80
CA MET A 280 0.45 -22.18 17.14
C MET A 280 -0.92 -21.94 17.78
N GLY A 281 -1.37 -22.82 18.67
CA GLY A 281 -2.66 -22.66 19.34
C GLY A 281 -2.82 -21.34 20.08
N TYR A 282 -1.74 -20.80 20.67
CA TYR A 282 -1.79 -19.50 21.34
C TYR A 282 -1.92 -18.31 20.36
N GLU A 283 -1.59 -18.48 19.09
CA GLU A 283 -1.71 -17.43 18.06
C GLU A 283 -3.16 -17.22 17.59
N GLN A 284 -4.08 -18.10 18.01
CA GLN A 284 -5.50 -17.92 17.79
C GLN A 284 -6.10 -16.88 18.75
N LYS A 285 -5.38 -16.49 19.80
CA LYS A 285 -5.81 -15.45 20.74
C LYS A 285 -5.83 -14.07 20.06
N LEU A 286 -6.71 -13.21 20.55
CA LEU A 286 -6.77 -11.81 20.13
C LEU A 286 -5.70 -10.97 20.85
N LEU A 287 -5.00 -10.14 20.08
CA LEU A 287 -4.15 -9.07 20.55
C LEU A 287 -4.63 -7.77 19.89
N TYR A 288 -4.94 -6.75 20.70
CA TYR A 288 -5.52 -5.48 20.22
C TYR A 288 -6.76 -5.66 19.32
N GLY A 289 -7.64 -6.58 19.69
CA GLY A 289 -8.88 -6.86 18.95
C GLY A 289 -8.70 -7.67 17.66
N ARG A 290 -7.50 -8.19 17.38
CA ARG A 290 -7.19 -8.93 16.16
C ARG A 290 -6.51 -10.28 16.43
N PRO A 291 -6.73 -11.32 15.60
CA PRO A 291 -6.02 -12.59 15.74
C PRO A 291 -4.50 -12.41 15.62
N LEU A 292 -3.75 -12.94 16.58
CA LEU A 292 -2.30 -12.81 16.62
C LEU A 292 -1.62 -13.44 15.39
N VAL A 293 -2.12 -14.58 14.92
CA VAL A 293 -1.66 -15.22 13.68
C VAL A 293 -1.75 -14.27 12.48
N LYS A 294 -2.87 -13.55 12.35
CA LYS A 294 -3.10 -12.61 11.25
C LYS A 294 -2.14 -11.43 11.33
N MET A 295 -1.94 -10.88 12.53
CA MET A 295 -0.97 -9.80 12.75
C MET A 295 0.46 -10.22 12.38
N ARG A 296 0.87 -11.41 12.80
CA ARG A 296 2.22 -11.94 12.54
C ARG A 296 2.48 -12.23 11.06
N ASN A 297 1.46 -12.68 10.32
CA ASN A 297 1.58 -12.89 8.88
C ASN A 297 1.54 -11.56 8.10
N GLU A 298 0.73 -10.61 8.55
CA GLU A 298 0.61 -9.30 7.90
C GLU A 298 1.85 -8.43 8.09
N TYR A 299 2.51 -8.48 9.24
CA TYR A 299 3.66 -7.63 9.53
C TYR A 299 4.77 -7.71 8.45
N PRO A 300 5.34 -8.89 8.14
CA PRO A 300 6.36 -9.00 7.09
C PRO A 300 5.78 -8.69 5.71
N ARG A 301 4.52 -9.05 5.43
CA ARG A 301 3.86 -8.76 4.14
C ARG A 301 3.73 -7.26 3.89
N ILE A 302 3.23 -6.50 4.87
CA ILE A 302 3.07 -5.04 4.76
C ILE A 302 4.43 -4.38 4.53
N ILE A 303 5.47 -4.83 5.26
CA ILE A 303 6.81 -4.26 5.11
C ILE A 303 7.38 -4.56 3.74
N CYS A 304 7.49 -5.84 3.36
CA CYS A 304 8.17 -6.26 2.14
C CYS A 304 7.42 -5.84 0.87
N ASP A 305 6.08 -5.97 0.88
CA ASP A 305 5.28 -5.90 -0.35
C ASP A 305 4.60 -4.54 -0.54
N VAL A 306 4.35 -3.79 0.55
CA VAL A 306 3.61 -2.52 0.48
C VAL A 306 4.53 -1.33 0.75
N ARG A 307 5.31 -1.36 1.84
CA ARG A 307 6.08 -0.19 2.28
C ARG A 307 7.47 -0.12 1.68
N ALA A 308 8.21 -1.22 1.65
CA ALA A 308 9.60 -1.23 1.21
C ALA A 308 9.84 -0.84 -0.26
N PRO A 309 8.97 -1.18 -1.24
CA PRO A 309 9.32 -1.02 -2.66
C PRO A 309 9.73 0.40 -3.09
N LYS A 310 9.15 1.46 -2.49
CA LYS A 310 9.50 2.87 -2.78
C LYS A 310 10.89 3.29 -2.34
N TYR A 311 11.55 2.50 -1.48
CA TYR A 311 12.88 2.80 -0.95
C TYR A 311 14.02 2.14 -1.73
N ARG A 312 13.74 1.33 -2.76
CA ARG A 312 14.76 0.57 -3.51
C ARG A 312 15.91 1.40 -4.06
N ARG A 313 15.66 2.66 -4.43
CA ARG A 313 16.65 3.57 -5.03
C ARG A 313 17.36 4.47 -4.00
N TRP A 314 17.05 4.32 -2.71
CA TRP A 314 17.44 5.29 -1.69
C TRP A 314 18.48 4.78 -0.68
N VAL A 315 18.67 3.46 -0.56
CA VAL A 315 19.51 2.82 0.48
C VAL A 315 20.39 1.71 -0.06
#